data_AF-A0A533XKJ5-F1
#
_entry.id   AF-A0A533XKJ5-F1
#
_cell.length_a   1.000
_cell.length_b   1.000
_cell.length_c   1.000
_cell.angle_alpha   90.00
_cell.angle_beta   90.00
_cell.angle_gamma   90.00
#
_symmetry.space_group_name_H-M   'P 1'
#
loop_
_entity.id
_entity.type
_entity.pdbx_description
1 polymer ?
#
loop_
_entity_poly.entity_id
_entity_poly.type
_entity_poly.pdbx_seq_one_letter_code
_entity_poly.pdbx_strand_id
1 'polypeptide(L)'
;MDADLDRMTRDQLIAEVKKLREGIRKHRGSSEHELCWHHPALWGLLPEKTDPIPVVPEWPEFMRGCVRYRQSLDTQAPAAPRTNKPYEEA
;
A
#
# COMPACT_ATOMS: atom_id res chain seq x y z
N MET A 1 9.99 -5.96 -17.40
CA MET A 1 9.77 -6.24 -15.98
C MET A 1 11.06 -6.85 -15.44
N ASP A 2 11.60 -6.28 -14.36
CA ASP A 2 12.77 -6.70 -13.58
C ASP A 2 14.12 -6.93 -14.31
N ALA A 3 14.21 -6.68 -15.62
CA ALA A 3 15.45 -6.85 -16.40
C ALA A 3 16.58 -5.88 -16.01
N ASP A 4 16.28 -4.86 -15.20
CA ASP A 4 17.29 -4.03 -14.57
C ASP A 4 18.10 -4.79 -13.52
N LEU A 5 17.51 -5.79 -12.84
CA LEU A 5 18.19 -6.62 -11.84
C LEU A 5 19.36 -7.42 -12.43
N ASP A 6 19.25 -7.89 -13.67
CA ASP A 6 20.29 -8.67 -14.36
C ASP A 6 21.59 -7.87 -14.59
N ARG A 7 21.49 -6.54 -14.57
CA ARG A 7 22.61 -5.62 -14.79
C ARG A 7 23.21 -5.09 -13.50
N MET A 8 22.59 -5.41 -12.35
CA MET A 8 23.04 -4.95 -11.05
C MET A 8 24.19 -5.81 -10.52
N THR A 9 25.17 -5.16 -9.89
CA THR A 9 26.14 -5.87 -9.07
C THR A 9 25.46 -6.46 -7.84
N ARG A 10 26.12 -7.41 -7.17
CA ARG A 10 25.64 -7.97 -5.90
C ARG A 10 25.32 -6.88 -4.87
N ASP A 11 26.16 -5.85 -4.77
CA ASP A 11 25.96 -4.78 -3.79
C ASP A 11 24.77 -3.90 -4.16
N GLN A 12 24.54 -3.64 -5.45
CA GLN A 12 23.35 -2.95 -5.95
C GLN A 12 22.07 -3.75 -5.67
N LEU A 13 22.08 -5.06 -5.91
CA LEU A 13 20.95 -5.94 -5.57
C LEU A 13 20.64 -5.93 -4.08
N ILE A 14 21.66 -5.98 -3.23
CA ILE A 14 21.48 -5.90 -1.77
C ILE A 14 20.87 -4.56 -1.37
N ALA A 15 21.37 -3.46 -1.95
CA ALA A 15 20.84 -2.12 -1.69
C ALA A 15 19.36 -2.02 -2.11
N GLU A 16 19.01 -2.51 -3.29
CA GLU A 16 17.64 -2.44 -3.81
C GLU A 16 16.68 -3.29 -2.99
N VAL A 17 17.07 -4.51 -2.62
CA VAL A 17 16.26 -5.37 -1.73
C VAL A 17 16.05 -4.72 -0.36
N LYS A 18 17.06 -4.02 0.19
CA LYS A 18 16.90 -3.29 1.46
C LYS A 18 15.88 -2.18 1.34
N LYS A 19 15.97 -1.37 0.28
CA LYS A 19 15.01 -0.29 -0.05
C LYS A 19 13.58 -0.83 -0.20
N LEU A 20 13.39 -1.90 -0.97
CA LEU A 20 12.07 -2.53 -1.15
C LEU A 20 11.50 -3.04 0.18
N ARG A 21 12.33 -3.69 1.00
CA ARG A 21 11.91 -4.20 2.33
C ARG A 21 11.58 -3.07 3.30
N GLU A 22 12.25 -1.93 3.21
CA GLU A 22 11.92 -0.74 3.99
C GLU A 22 10.53 -0.22 3.61
N GLY A 23 10.23 -0.10 2.31
CA GLY A 23 8.91 0.26 1.81
C GLY A 23 7.81 -0.67 2.32
N ILE A 24 8.01 -1.98 2.21
CA ILE A 24 7.07 -2.98 2.71
C ILE A 24 6.86 -2.83 4.22
N ARG A 25 7.93 -2.61 5.01
CA ARG A 25 7.79 -2.42 6.46
C ARG A 25 7.00 -1.17 6.80
N LYS A 26 7.22 -0.07 6.08
CA LYS A 26 6.46 1.18 6.25
C LYS A 26 4.98 0.96 5.96
N HIS A 27 4.64 0.35 4.83
CA HIS A 27 3.26 0.04 4.46
C HIS A 27 2.60 -0.95 5.43
N ARG A 28 3.30 -2.01 5.86
CA ARG A 28 2.81 -2.95 6.87
C ARG A 28 2.51 -2.27 8.21
N GLY A 29 3.22 -1.17 8.51
CA GLY A 29 3.02 -0.38 9.73
C GLY A 29 1.81 0.56 9.67
N SER A 30 1.09 0.62 8.55
CA SER A 30 -0.12 1.46 8.43
C SER A 30 -1.21 1.06 9.42
N SER A 31 -1.97 2.05 9.88
CA SER A 31 -3.09 1.90 10.82
C SER A 31 -4.22 2.86 10.48
N GLU A 32 -5.42 2.60 11.02
CA GLU A 32 -6.58 3.47 10.85
C GLU A 32 -6.87 3.73 9.37
N HIS A 33 -6.94 4.99 8.93
CA HIS A 33 -7.25 5.37 7.55
C HIS A 33 -6.13 5.05 6.55
N GLU A 34 -4.89 4.85 7.04
CA GLU A 34 -3.74 4.43 6.22
C GLU A 34 -3.83 2.96 5.77
N LEU A 35 -4.88 2.23 6.14
CA LEU A 35 -5.19 0.90 5.63
C LEU A 35 -5.84 0.92 4.23
N CYS A 36 -6.01 2.11 3.63
CA CYS A 36 -6.60 2.28 2.30
C CYS A 36 -5.79 1.56 1.19
N TRP A 37 -6.41 1.35 0.02
CA TRP A 37 -5.79 0.66 -1.10
C TRP A 37 -4.73 1.49 -1.84
N HIS A 38 -4.69 2.81 -1.66
CA HIS A 38 -3.85 3.71 -2.46
C HIS A 38 -2.54 4.10 -1.74
N HIS A 39 -1.41 3.51 -2.17
CA HIS A 39 -0.08 3.73 -1.58
C HIS A 39 0.98 4.08 -2.64
N PRO A 40 0.94 5.29 -3.22
CA PRO A 40 1.83 5.69 -4.31
C PRO A 40 3.31 5.64 -3.92
N ALA A 41 3.65 5.93 -2.66
CA ALA A 41 5.03 5.84 -2.17
C ALA A 41 5.58 4.40 -2.16
N LEU A 42 4.72 3.39 -1.99
CA LEU A 42 5.13 1.98 -2.07
C LEU A 42 5.32 1.56 -3.54
N TRP A 43 4.38 1.92 -4.41
CA TRP A 43 4.43 1.56 -5.82
C TRP A 43 5.57 2.26 -6.56
N GLY A 44 5.88 3.50 -6.20
CA GLY A 44 7.01 4.26 -6.75
C GLY A 44 8.39 3.69 -6.40
N LEU A 45 8.47 2.62 -5.61
CA LEU A 45 9.73 1.88 -5.42
C LEU A 45 10.04 0.95 -6.60
N LEU A 46 9.05 0.64 -7.43
CA LEU A 46 9.21 -0.16 -8.65
C LEU A 46 10.00 0.64 -9.72
N PRO A 47 10.75 -0.06 -10.60
CA PRO A 47 11.56 0.59 -11.63
C PRO A 47 10.74 1.24 -12.75
N GLU A 48 9.48 0.83 -12.93
CA GLU A 48 8.56 1.44 -13.89
C GLU A 48 8.21 2.88 -13.50
N LYS A 49 8.76 3.85 -14.23
CA LYS A 49 8.48 5.29 -14.05
C LYS A 49 7.14 5.74 -14.63
N THR A 50 6.23 4.82 -14.91
CA THR A 50 4.88 5.18 -15.31
C THR A 50 4.12 5.61 -14.07
N ASP A 51 3.53 6.81 -14.12
CA ASP A 51 2.49 7.21 -13.18
C ASP A 51 1.16 6.75 -13.76
N PRO A 52 0.69 5.52 -13.46
CA PRO A 52 -0.60 5.08 -13.96
C PRO A 52 -1.65 6.00 -13.35
N ILE A 53 -2.34 6.77 -14.19
CA ILE A 53 -3.50 7.55 -13.75
C ILE A 53 -4.54 6.53 -13.26
N PRO A 54 -4.85 6.47 -11.96
CA PRO A 54 -5.77 5.48 -11.45
C PRO A 54 -7.18 5.81 -11.98
N VAL A 55 -7.89 4.78 -12.43
CA VAL A 55 -9.33 4.91 -12.65
C VAL A 55 -9.99 4.88 -11.27
N VAL A 56 -10.60 6.00 -10.88
CA VAL A 56 -11.31 6.13 -9.61
C VAL A 56 -12.80 5.88 -9.88
N PRO A 57 -13.42 4.84 -9.27
CA PRO A 57 -14.85 4.62 -9.38
C PRO A 57 -15.66 5.80 -8.86
N GLU A 58 -16.87 5.99 -9.41
CA GLU A 58 -17.85 6.91 -8.86
C GLU A 58 -18.15 6.60 -7.38
N TRP A 59 -18.51 7.64 -6.63
CA TRP A 59 -18.66 7.58 -5.18
C TRP A 59 -19.44 6.36 -4.65
N PRO A 60 -20.61 5.98 -5.21
CA PRO A 60 -21.37 4.83 -4.71
C PRO A 60 -20.63 3.50 -4.84
N GLU A 61 -19.88 3.31 -5.92
CA GLU A 61 -19.08 2.09 -6.14
C GLU A 61 -17.82 2.09 -5.27
N PHE A 62 -17.15 3.23 -5.17
CA PHE A 62 -15.97 3.39 -4.32
C PHE A 62 -16.29 3.02 -2.86
N MET A 63 -17.39 3.57 -2.32
CA MET A 63 -17.81 3.33 -0.94
C MET A 63 -18.20 1.86 -0.70
N ARG A 64 -18.80 1.17 -1.68
CA ARG A 64 -19.04 -0.29 -1.57
C ARG A 64 -17.74 -1.07 -1.39
N GLY A 65 -16.69 -0.71 -2.13
CA GLY A 65 -15.36 -1.28 -1.97
C GLY A 65 -14.78 -1.06 -0.57
N CYS A 66 -14.86 0.18 -0.06
CA CYS A 66 -14.40 0.54 1.29
C CYS A 66 -15.11 -0.27 2.38
N VAL A 67 -16.44 -0.40 2.30
CA VAL A 67 -17.23 -1.20 3.26
C VAL A 67 -16.81 -2.67 3.21
N ARG A 68 -16.66 -3.24 2.01
CA ARG A 68 -16.22 -4.63 1.84
C ARG A 68 -14.83 -4.87 2.43
N TYR A 69 -13.90 -3.94 2.20
CA TYR A 69 -12.57 -4.01 2.79
C TYR A 69 -12.64 -3.97 4.32
N ARG A 70 -13.38 -3.01 4.90
CA ARG A 70 -13.57 -2.93 6.35
C ARG A 70 -14.15 -4.22 6.93
N GLN A 71 -15.18 -4.80 6.32
CA GLN A 71 -15.76 -6.07 6.77
C GLN A 71 -14.74 -7.22 6.75
N SER A 72 -13.86 -7.25 5.73
CA SER A 72 -12.83 -8.29 5.63
C SER A 72 -11.85 -8.29 6.81
N LEU A 73 -11.62 -7.14 7.46
CA LEU A 73 -10.75 -7.02 8.63
C LEU A 73 -11.30 -7.72 9.87
N ASP A 74 -12.59 -8.00 9.94
CA ASP A 74 -13.17 -8.78 11.03
C ASP A 74 -12.80 -10.27 10.92
N THR A 75 -12.48 -10.74 9.71
CA THR A 75 -11.97 -12.10 9.48
C THR A 75 -10.44 -12.15 9.46
N GLN A 76 -9.79 -11.20 8.79
CA GLN A 76 -8.32 -11.21 8.61
C GLN A 76 -7.57 -10.74 9.87
N ALA A 77 -8.17 -9.85 10.66
CA ALA A 77 -7.56 -9.28 11.85
C ALA A 77 -8.59 -9.18 13.00
N PRO A 78 -9.18 -10.31 13.45
CA PRO A 78 -10.26 -10.32 14.45
C PRO A 78 -9.81 -9.78 15.82
N ALA A 79 -8.53 -9.97 16.15
CA ALA A 79 -7.95 -9.52 17.41
C ALA A 79 -7.37 -8.09 17.36
N ALA A 80 -7.39 -7.42 16.18
CA ALA A 80 -6.86 -6.07 16.08
C ALA A 80 -7.78 -5.08 16.83
N PRO A 81 -7.22 -4.14 17.62
CA PRO A 81 -8.01 -3.19 18.38
C PRO A 81 -8.90 -2.36 17.46
N ARG A 82 -10.09 -2.01 17.96
CA ARG A 82 -11.02 -1.10 17.30
C ARG A 82 -11.02 0.23 18.06
N THR A 83 -11.08 1.33 17.32
CA THR A 83 -11.12 2.69 17.85
C THR A 83 -12.39 3.39 17.36
N ASN A 84 -12.94 4.27 18.18
CA ASN A 84 -14.07 5.14 17.86
C ASN A 84 -13.65 6.61 17.71
N LYS A 85 -12.35 6.89 17.56
CA LYS A 85 -11.86 8.23 17.25
C LYS A 85 -12.58 8.75 16.00
N PRO A 86 -13.08 10.00 16.02
CA PRO A 86 -13.68 10.61 14.85
C PRO A 86 -12.62 10.76 13.75
N TYR A 87 -13.08 10.78 12.50
CA TYR A 87 -12.23 11.22 11.39
C TYR A 87 -11.97 12.72 11.54
N GLU A 88 -10.70 13.11 11.55
CA GLU A 88 -10.29 14.51 11.56
C GLU A 88 -10.20 14.99 10.10
N GLU A 89 -11.09 15.92 9.72
CA GLU A 89 -10.96 16.66 8.47
C GLU A 89 -9.81 17.67 8.62
N ALA A 90 -8.82 17.59 7.73
CA ALA A 90 -7.66 18.48 7.71
C ALA A 90 -7.95 19.82 7.01
#